data_AF-A0AAV6Z145-F1
#
_entry.id   AF-A0AAV6Z145-F1
#
_cell.length_a   1.000
_cell.length_b   1.000
_cell.length_c   1.000
_cell.angle_alpha   90.00
_cell.angle_beta   90.00
_cell.angle_gamma   90.00
#
_symmetry.space_group_name_H-M   'P 1'
#
loop_
_entity.id
_entity.type
_entity.pdbx_description
1 polymer ?
#
loop_
_entity_poly.entity_id
_entity_poly.type
_entity_poly.pdbx_seq_one_letter_code
_entity_poly.pdbx_strand_id
1 'polypeptide(L)'
;VTKLKNTYSFTSLDLIKMNERCQESLKEIYHLSYLIVCKLLSEIYEHIHCLYKLSDTVSMLDMLLSFASVCTFCEYVRPEFTDTTAIKQGWHPILERIALGKPVPNDTFMSEGNNFIILTGPNMSGKSTYLKQIALCQIMAQIGIEGPGYISLTYGSLCTLFLH
;
A
#
# COMPACT_ATOMS: atom_id res chain seq x y z
N VAL A 1 -8.69 -9.37 57.78
CA VAL A 1 -10.04 -9.07 57.26
C VAL A 1 -9.96 -7.78 56.48
N THR A 2 -10.32 -7.80 55.19
CA THR A 2 -10.37 -6.61 54.34
C THR A 2 -11.83 -6.31 54.01
N LYS A 3 -12.28 -5.08 54.26
CA LYS A 3 -13.64 -4.63 53.96
C LYS A 3 -13.63 -3.75 52.71
N LEU A 4 -14.44 -4.11 51.72
CA LEU A 4 -14.67 -3.32 50.52
C LEU A 4 -16.19 -3.12 50.35
N LYS A 5 -16.64 -1.87 50.46
CA LYS A 5 -18.07 -1.48 50.45
C LYS A 5 -18.89 -2.32 51.45
N ASN A 6 -19.73 -3.24 50.95
CA ASN A 6 -20.61 -4.12 51.72
C ASN A 6 -20.11 -5.56 51.83
N THR A 7 -18.87 -5.82 51.42
CA THR A 7 -18.28 -7.16 51.37
C THR A 7 -17.12 -7.26 52.36
N TYR A 8 -17.12 -8.33 53.17
CA TYR A 8 -16.04 -8.63 54.10
C TYR A 8 -15.28 -9.85 53.59
N SER A 9 -13.98 -9.69 53.36
CA SER A 9 -13.09 -10.78 52.97
C SER A 9 -12.24 -11.19 54.17
N PHE A 10 -12.23 -12.48 54.47
CA PHE A 10 -11.49 -13.08 55.58
C PHE A 10 -10.42 -14.01 55.01
N THR A 11 -9.26 -14.03 55.66
CA THR A 11 -8.12 -14.89 55.30
C THR A 11 -7.66 -15.62 56.55
N SER A 12 -7.35 -16.91 56.43
CA SER A 12 -6.70 -17.69 57.48
C SER A 12 -5.22 -17.88 57.17
N LEU A 13 -4.42 -18.22 58.19
CA LEU A 13 -2.99 -18.53 58.04
C LEU A 13 -2.75 -19.67 57.03
N ASP A 14 -3.58 -20.71 57.06
CA ASP A 14 -3.46 -21.85 56.12
C ASP A 14 -3.77 -21.42 54.68
N LEU A 15 -4.78 -20.55 54.51
CA LEU A 15 -5.16 -20.04 53.19
C LEU A 15 -4.08 -19.11 52.60
N ILE A 16 -3.40 -18.33 53.45
CA ILE A 16 -2.26 -17.50 53.05
C ILE A 16 -1.10 -18.39 52.58
N LYS A 17 -0.73 -19.42 53.36
CA LYS A 17 0.34 -20.37 52.97
C LYS A 17 0.04 -21.09 51.66
N MET A 18 -1.21 -21.53 51.45
CA MET A 18 -1.62 -22.15 50.18
C MET A 18 -1.56 -21.16 49.02
N ASN A 19 -1.92 -19.90 49.25
CA ASN A 19 -1.85 -18.85 48.22
C ASN A 19 -0.40 -18.51 47.86
N GLU A 20 0.50 -18.40 48.83
CA GLU A 20 1.94 -18.20 48.60
C GLU A 20 2.51 -19.35 47.76
N ARG A 21 2.22 -20.60 48.14
CA ARG A 21 2.66 -21.78 47.38
C ARG A 21 2.10 -21.79 45.95
N CYS A 22 0.85 -21.37 45.76
CA CYS A 22 0.24 -21.25 44.44
C CYS A 22 0.94 -20.18 43.59
N GLN A 23 1.29 -19.03 44.20
CA GLN A 23 2.01 -17.96 43.51
C GLN A 23 3.44 -18.36 43.14
N GLU A 24 4.13 -19.13 43.99
CA GLU A 24 5.45 -19.69 43.67
C GLU A 24 5.37 -20.63 42.47
N SER A 25 4.44 -21.59 42.48
CA SER A 25 4.22 -22.49 41.35
C SER A 25 3.88 -21.72 40.05
N LEU A 26 3.06 -20.66 40.13
CA LEU A 26 2.76 -19.83 38.96
C LEU A 26 4.01 -19.15 38.42
N LYS A 27 4.87 -18.60 39.30
CA LYS A 27 6.14 -17.98 38.87
C LYS A 27 7.05 -18.99 38.18
N GLU A 28 7.14 -20.20 38.71
CA GLU A 28 7.92 -21.28 38.07
C GLU A 28 7.36 -21.64 36.69
N ILE A 29 6.04 -21.77 36.56
CA ILE A 29 5.39 -22.03 35.26
C ILE A 29 5.72 -20.92 34.26
N TYR A 30 5.57 -19.66 34.64
CA TYR A 30 5.89 -18.53 33.76
C TYR A 30 7.38 -18.51 33.36
N HIS A 31 8.27 -18.83 34.28
CA HIS A 31 9.70 -18.90 34.00
C HIS A 31 10.01 -20.02 32.99
N LEU A 32 9.44 -21.22 33.18
CA LEU A 32 9.62 -22.33 32.24
C LEU A 32 9.02 -22.01 30.87
N SER A 33 7.83 -21.42 30.81
CA SER A 33 7.22 -20.98 29.55
C SER A 33 8.10 -19.96 28.82
N TYR A 34 8.67 -18.99 29.54
CA TYR A 34 9.60 -18.02 28.97
C TYR A 34 10.82 -18.70 28.35
N LEU A 35 11.45 -19.64 29.06
CA LEU A 35 12.60 -20.39 28.55
C LEU A 35 12.26 -21.18 27.28
N ILE A 36 11.08 -21.80 27.22
CA ILE A 36 10.61 -22.53 26.04
C ILE A 36 10.42 -21.57 24.86
N VAL A 37 9.79 -20.42 25.08
CA VAL A 37 9.60 -19.40 24.04
C VAL A 37 10.93 -18.85 23.54
N CYS A 38 11.89 -18.57 24.43
CA CYS A 38 13.22 -18.11 24.05
C CYS A 38 13.96 -19.14 23.19
N LYS A 39 13.87 -20.43 23.54
CA LYS A 39 14.46 -21.51 22.72
C LYS A 39 13.82 -21.56 21.34
N LEU A 40 12.50 -21.55 21.27
CA LEU A 40 11.74 -21.56 20.02
C LEU A 40 12.09 -20.34 19.14
N LEU A 41 12.17 -19.14 19.74
CA LEU A 41 12.60 -17.95 19.00
C LEU A 41 14.04 -18.07 18.48
N SER A 42 14.94 -18.66 19.27
CA SER A 42 16.33 -18.89 18.85
C SER A 42 16.39 -19.81 17.62
N GLU A 43 15.63 -20.91 17.63
CA GLU A 43 15.52 -21.82 16.47
C GLU A 43 14.94 -21.12 15.23
N ILE A 44 13.93 -20.26 15.40
CA ILE A 44 13.37 -19.48 14.30
C ILE A 44 14.39 -18.47 13.74
N TYR A 45 15.18 -17.82 14.61
CA TYR A 45 16.17 -16.84 14.19
C TYR A 45 17.26 -17.43 13.29
N GLU A 46 17.61 -18.71 13.47
CA GLU A 46 18.54 -19.41 12.56
C GLU A 46 18.02 -19.46 11.11
N HIS A 47 16.70 -19.41 10.93
CA HIS A 47 16.05 -19.50 9.62
C HIS A 47 15.41 -18.18 9.16
N ILE A 48 15.67 -17.07 9.86
CA ILE A 48 14.97 -15.80 9.61
C ILE A 48 15.18 -15.27 8.19
N HIS A 49 16.35 -15.52 7.59
CA HIS A 49 16.64 -15.14 6.21
C HIS A 49 15.69 -15.79 5.20
N CYS A 50 15.29 -17.04 5.42
CA CYS A 50 14.34 -17.73 4.55
C CYS A 50 12.93 -17.14 4.69
N LEU A 51 12.53 -16.75 5.91
CA LEU A 51 11.25 -16.10 6.17
C LEU A 51 11.16 -14.73 5.50
N TYR A 52 12.22 -13.93 5.54
CA TYR A 52 12.26 -12.65 4.82
C TYR A 52 12.17 -12.84 3.31
N LYS A 53 12.93 -13.79 2.74
CA LYS A 53 12.83 -14.10 1.30
C LYS A 53 11.42 -14.53 0.91
N LEU A 54 10.78 -15.38 1.73
CA LEU A 54 9.39 -15.78 1.49
C LEU A 54 8.46 -14.57 1.52
N SER A 55 8.58 -13.70 2.53
CA SER A 55 7.80 -12.47 2.63
C SER A 55 7.97 -11.56 1.40
N ASP A 56 9.19 -11.40 0.91
CA ASP A 56 9.48 -10.60 -0.29
C ASP A 56 8.82 -11.23 -1.53
N THR A 57 8.93 -12.55 -1.71
CA THR A 57 8.30 -13.24 -2.85
C THR A 57 6.78 -13.16 -2.81
N VAL A 58 6.17 -13.33 -1.63
CA VAL A 58 4.72 -13.26 -1.46
C VAL A 58 4.22 -11.83 -1.68
N SER A 59 4.93 -10.82 -1.17
CA SER A 59 4.54 -9.42 -1.38
C SER A 59 4.65 -9.00 -2.84
N MET A 60 5.69 -9.44 -3.56
CA MET A 60 5.80 -9.19 -5.00
C MET A 60 4.69 -9.87 -5.79
N LEU A 61 4.34 -11.12 -5.45
CA LEU A 61 3.23 -11.83 -6.09
C LEU A 61 1.89 -11.12 -5.85
N ASP A 62 1.61 -10.72 -4.61
CA ASP A 62 0.38 -10.01 -4.25
C ASP A 62 0.24 -8.67 -4.98
N MET A 63 1.34 -7.92 -5.10
CA MET A 63 1.40 -6.70 -5.89
C MET A 63 1.09 -6.95 -7.38
N LEU A 64 1.73 -7.95 -8.00
CA LEU A 64 1.50 -8.28 -9.41
C LEU A 64 0.06 -8.77 -9.66
N LEU A 65 -0.49 -9.57 -8.75
CA LEU A 65 -1.87 -10.05 -8.81
C LEU A 65 -2.85 -8.88 -8.69
N SER A 66 -2.58 -7.96 -7.78
CA SER A 66 -3.37 -6.73 -7.63
C SER A 66 -3.36 -5.91 -8.92
N PHE A 67 -2.21 -5.73 -9.57
CA PHE A 67 -2.11 -5.04 -10.86
C PHE A 67 -2.92 -5.75 -11.95
N ALA A 68 -2.75 -7.06 -12.09
CA ALA A 68 -3.50 -7.86 -13.07
C ALA A 68 -5.02 -7.76 -12.85
N SER A 69 -5.47 -7.76 -11.60
CA SER A 69 -6.88 -7.61 -11.27
C SER A 69 -7.43 -6.27 -11.76
N VAL A 70 -6.72 -5.16 -11.50
CA VAL A 70 -7.12 -3.82 -11.92
C VAL A 70 -7.19 -3.73 -13.45
N CYS A 71 -6.20 -4.27 -14.16
CA CYS A 71 -6.16 -4.27 -15.62
C CYS A 71 -7.24 -5.16 -16.25
N THR A 72 -7.76 -6.15 -15.52
CA THR A 72 -8.87 -7.00 -16.01
C THR A 72 -10.22 -6.28 -15.86
N PHE A 73 -10.41 -5.53 -14.77
CA PHE A 73 -11.67 -4.86 -14.48
C PHE A 73 -11.78 -3.46 -15.10
N CYS A 74 -10.66 -2.83 -15.40
CA CYS A 74 -10.59 -1.55 -16.09
C CYS A 74 -10.14 -1.81 -17.53
N GLU A 75 -10.65 -1.07 -18.51
CA GLU A 75 -10.22 -1.14 -19.92
C GLU A 75 -8.83 -0.51 -20.10
N TYR A 76 -7.84 -0.98 -19.34
CA TYR A 76 -6.48 -0.49 -19.36
C TYR A 76 -5.69 -1.17 -20.47
N VAL A 77 -4.72 -0.45 -21.00
CA VAL A 77 -3.87 -0.88 -22.11
C VAL A 77 -2.43 -0.85 -21.63
N ARG A 78 -1.69 -1.88 -21.99
CA ARG A 78 -0.26 -1.97 -21.74
C ARG A 78 0.47 -0.79 -22.40
N PRO A 79 1.26 -0.01 -21.64
CA PRO A 79 2.01 1.10 -22.19
C PRO A 79 3.19 0.62 -23.05
N GLU A 80 3.50 1.40 -24.09
CA GLU A 80 4.70 1.22 -24.91
C GLU A 80 5.74 2.27 -24.56
N PHE A 81 6.99 1.88 -24.38
CA PHE A 81 8.06 2.83 -24.12
C PHE A 81 8.74 3.26 -25.43
N THR A 82 8.69 4.54 -25.75
CA THR A 82 9.27 5.15 -26.97
C THR A 82 9.98 6.47 -26.64
N ASP A 83 10.52 7.18 -27.64
CA ASP A 83 11.15 8.50 -27.45
C ASP A 83 10.12 9.65 -27.37
N THR A 84 8.81 9.33 -27.37
CA THR A 84 7.73 10.33 -27.25
C THR A 84 6.72 9.96 -26.18
N THR A 85 6.06 10.97 -25.62
CA THR A 85 4.95 10.80 -24.68
C THR A 85 3.66 11.07 -25.44
N ALA A 86 2.94 10.01 -25.82
CA ALA A 86 1.67 10.06 -26.52
C ALA A 86 0.59 9.30 -25.74
N ILE A 87 -0.41 10.01 -25.24
CA ILE A 87 -1.60 9.43 -24.61
C ILE A 87 -2.77 9.69 -25.54
N LYS A 88 -3.44 8.64 -26.01
CA LYS A 88 -4.66 8.76 -26.83
C LYS A 88 -5.86 8.27 -26.04
N GLN A 89 -6.90 9.09 -26.03
CA GLN A 89 -8.13 8.88 -25.28
C GLN A 89 -7.89 8.52 -23.81
N GLY A 90 -6.86 9.09 -23.18
CA GLY A 90 -6.59 8.80 -21.77
C GLY A 90 -7.57 9.54 -20.86
N TRP A 91 -7.88 8.96 -19.71
CA TRP A 91 -8.68 9.63 -18.67
C TRP A 91 -8.01 9.54 -17.31
N HIS A 92 -8.44 10.35 -16.34
CA HIS A 92 -7.87 10.37 -15.00
C HIS A 92 -8.31 9.12 -14.20
N PRO A 93 -7.40 8.18 -13.84
CA PRO A 93 -7.75 6.88 -13.24
C PRO A 93 -8.61 6.99 -11.97
N ILE A 94 -8.29 7.94 -11.09
CA ILE A 94 -9.02 8.13 -9.83
C ILE A 94 -10.39 8.77 -10.08
N LEU A 95 -10.51 9.62 -11.10
CA LEU A 95 -11.77 10.33 -11.38
C LEU A 95 -12.84 9.35 -11.85
N GLU A 96 -12.43 8.30 -12.58
CA GLU A 96 -13.32 7.20 -12.98
C GLU A 96 -14.02 6.53 -11.79
N ARG A 97 -13.35 6.41 -10.63
CA ARG A 97 -13.89 5.75 -9.44
C ARG A 97 -14.74 6.67 -8.57
N ILE A 98 -14.50 7.98 -8.62
CA ILE A 98 -15.13 8.97 -7.73
C ILE A 98 -16.26 9.73 -8.44
N ALA A 99 -16.18 9.94 -9.75
CA ALA A 99 -17.18 10.67 -10.49
C ALA A 99 -18.46 9.84 -10.68
N LEU A 100 -19.61 10.52 -10.68
CA LEU A 100 -20.93 9.95 -10.97
C LEU A 100 -21.13 9.54 -12.45
N GLY A 101 -20.10 9.70 -13.29
CA GLY A 101 -20.15 9.40 -14.72
C GLY A 101 -18.76 9.18 -15.31
N LYS A 102 -18.72 8.69 -16.56
CA LYS A 102 -17.44 8.41 -17.25
C LYS A 102 -16.65 9.72 -17.45
N PRO A 103 -15.36 9.75 -17.07
CA PRO A 103 -14.52 10.92 -17.31
C PRO A 103 -14.33 11.15 -18.81
N VAL A 104 -14.19 12.42 -19.21
CA VAL A 104 -13.96 12.78 -20.62
C VAL A 104 -12.50 12.43 -20.98
N PRO A 105 -12.27 11.59 -22.00
CA PRO A 105 -10.93 11.24 -22.42
C PRO A 105 -10.24 12.41 -23.14
N ASN A 106 -8.94 12.57 -22.91
CA ASN A 106 -8.10 13.61 -23.50
C ASN A 106 -6.87 13.01 -24.17
N ASP A 107 -6.46 13.62 -25.28
CA ASP A 107 -5.21 13.30 -25.96
C ASP A 107 -4.07 14.16 -25.40
N THR A 108 -2.87 13.59 -25.39
CA THR A 108 -1.63 14.28 -25.01
C THR A 108 -0.54 13.82 -25.97
N PHE A 109 0.24 14.77 -26.49
CA PHE A 109 1.41 14.45 -27.30
C PHE A 109 2.56 15.38 -26.92
N MET A 110 3.70 14.79 -26.59
CA MET A 110 4.95 15.49 -26.32
C MET A 110 6.11 14.74 -26.97
N SER A 111 7.03 15.50 -27.55
CA SER A 111 8.27 15.01 -28.15
C SER A 111 9.40 15.98 -27.81
N GLU A 112 10.65 15.68 -28.17
CA GLU A 112 11.77 16.61 -27.95
C GLU A 112 11.52 18.00 -28.55
N GLY A 113 10.88 18.08 -29.71
CA GLY A 113 10.51 19.34 -30.36
C GLY A 113 9.28 20.03 -29.77
N ASN A 114 8.43 19.29 -29.05
CA ASN A 114 7.19 19.76 -28.43
C ASN A 114 7.13 19.29 -26.97
N ASN A 115 8.07 19.77 -26.16
CA ASN A 115 8.20 19.39 -24.75
C ASN A 115 7.53 20.41 -23.79
N PHE A 116 6.89 21.45 -24.32
CA PHE A 116 6.24 22.50 -23.57
C PHE A 116 4.79 22.68 -24.02
N ILE A 117 3.85 22.65 -23.06
CA ILE A 117 2.41 22.80 -23.31
C ILE A 117 1.90 23.97 -22.48
N ILE A 118 1.32 24.98 -23.13
CA ILE A 118 0.60 26.07 -22.48
C ILE A 118 -0.88 25.70 -22.42
N LEU A 119 -1.39 25.46 -21.20
CA LEU A 119 -2.80 25.15 -20.96
C LEU A 119 -3.55 26.37 -20.46
N THR A 120 -4.33 27.00 -21.33
CA THR A 120 -5.20 28.14 -20.98
C THR A 120 -6.67 27.75 -20.95
N GLY A 121 -7.46 28.34 -20.05
CA GLY A 121 -8.91 28.12 -19.98
C GLY A 121 -9.54 28.66 -18.69
N PRO A 122 -10.88 28.69 -18.58
CA PRO A 122 -11.56 29.21 -17.39
C PRO A 122 -11.29 28.37 -16.14
N ASN A 123 -11.50 28.95 -14.95
CA ASN A 123 -11.44 28.18 -13.70
C ASN A 123 -12.46 27.03 -13.73
N MET A 124 -12.10 25.90 -13.11
CA MET A 124 -12.90 24.66 -13.12
C MET A 124 -12.97 23.91 -14.47
N SER A 125 -12.25 24.35 -15.51
CA SER A 125 -12.25 23.66 -16.83
C SER A 125 -11.46 22.34 -16.86
N GLY A 126 -11.02 21.82 -15.71
CA GLY A 126 -10.29 20.55 -15.62
C GLY A 126 -8.78 20.62 -15.94
N LYS A 127 -8.18 21.80 -16.11
CA LYS A 127 -6.73 21.95 -16.40
C LYS A 127 -5.83 21.19 -15.41
N SER A 128 -6.07 21.36 -14.11
CA SER A 128 -5.32 20.65 -13.06
C SER A 128 -5.56 19.14 -13.10
N THR A 129 -6.76 18.71 -13.48
CA THR A 129 -7.10 17.29 -13.63
C THR A 129 -6.36 16.69 -14.82
N TYR A 130 -6.28 17.40 -15.95
CA TYR A 130 -5.52 16.98 -17.12
C TYR A 130 -4.02 16.79 -16.81
N LEU A 131 -3.41 17.75 -16.11
CA LEU A 131 -2.00 17.64 -15.72
C LEU A 131 -1.75 16.47 -14.75
N LYS A 132 -2.62 16.30 -13.75
CA LYS A 132 -2.54 15.16 -12.83
C LYS A 132 -2.74 13.83 -13.55
N GLN A 133 -3.63 13.79 -14.54
CA GLN A 133 -3.84 12.61 -15.37
C GLN A 133 -2.54 12.21 -16.09
N ILE A 134 -1.88 13.15 -16.77
CA ILE A 134 -0.61 12.85 -17.49
C ILE A 134 0.44 12.32 -16.50
N ALA A 135 0.61 13.00 -15.36
CA ALA A 135 1.57 12.57 -14.34
C ALA A 135 1.25 11.17 -13.78
N LEU A 136 -0.02 10.87 -13.52
CA LEU A 136 -0.45 9.56 -13.04
C LEU A 136 -0.22 8.47 -14.09
N CYS A 137 -0.57 8.71 -15.35
CA CYS A 137 -0.31 7.74 -16.42
C CYS A 137 1.19 7.42 -16.54
N GLN A 138 2.06 8.44 -16.43
CA GLN A 138 3.51 8.26 -16.44
C GLN A 138 4.00 7.41 -15.26
N ILE A 139 3.53 7.71 -14.04
CA ILE A 139 3.90 6.95 -12.84
C ILE A 139 3.41 5.49 -12.93
N MET A 140 2.16 5.28 -13.33
CA MET A 140 1.58 3.94 -13.47
C MET A 140 2.36 3.09 -14.46
N ALA A 141 2.72 3.65 -15.62
CA ALA A 141 3.52 2.95 -16.61
C ALA A 141 4.92 2.60 -16.08
N GLN A 142 5.60 3.51 -15.38
CA GLN A 142 6.93 3.27 -14.82
C GLN A 142 6.92 2.20 -13.71
N ILE A 143 5.83 2.07 -12.96
CA ILE A 143 5.65 1.01 -11.96
C ILE A 143 5.29 -0.33 -12.63
N GLY A 144 4.95 -0.33 -13.92
CA GLY A 144 4.59 -1.52 -14.70
C GLY A 144 3.10 -1.86 -14.64
N ILE A 145 2.25 -0.90 -14.24
CA ILE A 145 0.80 -1.03 -14.26
C ILE A 145 0.30 -0.58 -15.64
N GLU A 146 -0.67 -1.30 -16.20
CA GLU A 146 -1.36 -0.85 -17.41
C GLU A 146 -2.18 0.42 -17.11
N GLY A 147 -2.31 1.31 -18.09
CA GLY A 147 -2.94 2.61 -17.88
C GLY A 147 -4.18 2.82 -18.75
N PRO A 148 -4.95 3.90 -18.52
CA PRO A 148 -6.17 4.18 -19.28
C PRO A 148 -5.89 4.71 -20.69
N GLY A 149 -6.54 4.11 -21.69
CA GLY A 149 -6.38 4.49 -23.10
C GLY A 149 -5.07 4.00 -23.71
N TYR A 150 -4.80 4.33 -24.98
CA TYR A 150 -3.51 4.00 -25.59
C TYR A 150 -2.43 4.91 -25.04
N ILE A 151 -1.36 4.32 -24.51
CA ILE A 151 -0.29 5.05 -23.83
C ILE A 151 1.04 4.64 -24.45
N SER A 152 1.76 5.62 -24.99
CA SER A 152 3.17 5.52 -25.36
C SER A 152 3.94 6.57 -24.56
N LEU A 153 5.03 6.19 -23.90
CA LEU A 153 5.72 7.07 -22.95
C LEU A 153 7.23 6.99 -23.10
N THR A 154 7.89 8.08 -22.73
CA THR A 154 9.36 8.14 -22.65
C THR A 154 9.89 7.61 -21.33
N TYR A 155 10.98 6.84 -21.41
CA TYR A 155 11.80 6.50 -20.25
C TYR A 155 12.37 7.78 -19.64
N GLY A 156 12.12 8.01 -18.35
CA GLY A 156 12.84 9.02 -17.57
C GLY A 156 12.39 10.48 -17.73
N SER A 157 11.39 10.81 -18.55
CA SER A 157 10.87 12.18 -18.59
C SER A 157 9.84 12.40 -17.47
N LEU A 158 10.24 13.14 -16.44
CA LEU A 158 9.32 13.84 -15.54
C LEU A 158 9.09 15.22 -16.17
N CYS A 159 8.12 15.30 -17.08
CA CYS A 159 7.79 16.55 -17.78
C CYS A 159 7.55 17.68 -16.78
N THR A 160 8.26 18.79 -16.94
CA THR A 160 8.03 20.01 -16.15
C THR A 160 6.80 20.73 -16.70
N LEU A 161 5.61 20.34 -16.22
CA LEU A 161 4.36 20.96 -16.63
C LEU A 161 4.05 22.15 -15.71
N PHE A 162 4.02 23.36 -16.28
CA PHE A 162 3.66 24.58 -15.54
C PHE A 162 2.18 24.93 -15.75
N LEU A 163 1.50 25.30 -14.66
CA LEU A 163 0.17 25.92 -14.67
C LEU A 163 0.32 27.44 -14.68
N HIS A 164 -0.39 28.12 -15.58
CA HIS A 164 -0.61 29.56 -15.54
C HIS A 164 -2.10 29.87 -15.36
#